data_AF-A0A350BDU7-F1
#
_entry.id   AF-A0A350BDU7-F1
#
_cell.length_a   1.000
_cell.length_b   1.000
_cell.length_c   1.000
_cell.angle_alpha   90.00
_cell.angle_beta   90.00
_cell.angle_gamma   90.00
#
_symmetry.space_group_name_H-M   'P 1'
#
loop_
_entity.id
_entity.type
_entity.pdbx_description
1 polymer ?
#
loop_
_entity_poly.entity_id
_entity_poly.type
_entity_poly.pdbx_seq_one_letter_code
_entity_poly.pdbx_strand_id
1 'polypeptide(L)'
;MSQTPKTKQSLLSKIMSWVFGSLIVVMLVFEGFGLISARSNYGVPNFFGYQFLVIQTDSMDTGPETFPVDMGIIVQKVPTDTLVASSEFAAFDGDVITFYRRTDDRVVTHRIIDIDTNDQGLVFVCLGDNLFADTCPPNGCSLGNADRIPEADVLGKVVDKSAALGSAYRFLSNPVTMLLLVLVPLGGLVVFSAIDFVKALKAKPETSSGVTLTEEDIKAIKEETRRALLEDMKKQAKEEHHDE
;
A
#
# COMPACT_ATOMS: atom_id res chain seq x y z
N MET A 1 -12.11 -16.75 -43.47
CA MET A 1 -11.75 -15.71 -42.48
C MET A 1 -12.96 -15.47 -41.57
N SER A 2 -13.06 -16.19 -40.46
CA SER A 2 -14.10 -15.97 -39.45
C SER A 2 -13.57 -14.92 -38.47
N GLN A 3 -14.07 -13.69 -38.57
CA GLN A 3 -13.82 -12.67 -37.56
C GLN A 3 -14.73 -12.99 -36.38
N THR A 4 -14.14 -13.37 -35.24
CA THR A 4 -14.84 -13.34 -33.95
C THR A 4 -15.48 -11.96 -33.78
N PRO A 5 -16.74 -11.86 -33.30
CA PRO A 5 -17.33 -10.56 -33.01
C PRO A 5 -16.50 -9.94 -31.89
N LYS A 6 -15.61 -9.00 -32.25
CA LYS A 6 -14.95 -8.12 -31.28
C LYS A 6 -16.08 -7.47 -30.51
N THR A 7 -16.29 -7.88 -29.25
CA THR A 7 -17.15 -7.15 -28.34
C THR A 7 -16.61 -5.73 -28.34
N LYS A 8 -17.34 -4.82 -28.98
CA LYS A 8 -16.91 -3.44 -29.18
C LYS A 8 -16.99 -2.83 -27.79
N GLN A 9 -15.90 -2.97 -27.02
CA GLN A 9 -15.76 -2.35 -25.71
C GLN A 9 -16.19 -0.91 -25.89
N SER A 10 -17.28 -0.54 -25.22
CA SER A 10 -17.80 0.81 -25.31
C SER A 10 -16.67 1.74 -24.90
N LEU A 11 -16.58 2.93 -25.51
CA LEU A 11 -15.57 3.93 -25.14
C LEU A 11 -15.51 4.11 -23.62
N LEU A 12 -16.67 4.01 -22.96
CA LEU A 12 -16.84 3.96 -21.51
C LEU A 12 -16.01 2.86 -20.82
N SER A 13 -16.03 1.61 -21.28
CA SER A 13 -15.28 0.53 -20.62
C SER A 13 -13.77 0.71 -20.76
N LYS A 14 -13.29 1.26 -21.88
CA LYS A 14 -11.87 1.57 -22.09
C LYS A 14 -11.39 2.70 -21.19
N ILE A 15 -12.19 3.77 -21.09
CA ILE A 15 -11.92 4.90 -20.18
C ILE A 15 -11.88 4.39 -18.74
N MET A 16 -12.87 3.59 -18.32
CA MET A 16 -12.90 3.01 -16.98
C MET A 16 -11.66 2.15 -16.70
N SER A 17 -11.26 1.27 -17.63
CA SER A 17 -10.05 0.47 -17.46
C SER A 17 -8.79 1.32 -17.36
N TRP A 18 -8.67 2.40 -18.12
CA TRP A 18 -7.56 3.35 -18.02
C TRP A 18 -7.54 4.08 -16.67
N VAL A 19 -8.71 4.53 -16.20
CA VAL A 19 -8.84 5.18 -14.88
C VAL A 19 -8.42 4.22 -13.77
N PHE A 20 -8.99 3.01 -13.71
CA PHE A 20 -8.62 2.00 -12.72
C PHE A 20 -7.14 1.62 -12.80
N GLY A 21 -6.61 1.39 -14.01
CA GLY A 21 -5.20 1.10 -14.21
C GLY A 21 -4.30 2.23 -13.71
N SER A 22 -4.62 3.48 -14.06
CA SER A 22 -3.86 4.65 -13.60
C SER A 22 -3.91 4.81 -12.08
N LEU A 23 -5.08 4.56 -11.46
CA LEU A 23 -5.26 4.65 -10.02
C LEU A 23 -4.38 3.61 -9.28
N ILE A 24 -4.32 2.38 -9.78
CA ILE A 24 -3.46 1.34 -9.22
C ILE A 24 -1.99 1.74 -9.32
N VAL A 25 -1.54 2.24 -10.47
CA VAL A 25 -0.15 2.69 -10.65
C VAL A 25 0.17 3.84 -9.68
N VAL A 26 -0.71 4.83 -9.55
CA VAL A 26 -0.54 5.93 -8.60
C VAL A 26 -0.45 5.41 -7.17
N MET A 27 -1.32 4.48 -6.77
CA MET A 27 -1.31 3.88 -5.43
C MET A 27 0.02 3.15 -5.15
N LEU A 28 0.52 2.34 -6.08
CA LEU A 28 1.82 1.66 -5.95
C LEU A 28 3.00 2.65 -5.85
N VAL A 29 2.95 3.75 -6.60
CA VAL A 29 3.96 4.81 -6.50
C VAL A 29 3.92 5.47 -5.12
N PHE A 30 2.72 5.76 -4.60
CA PHE A 30 2.54 6.31 -3.25
C PHE A 30 3.04 5.35 -2.16
N GLU A 31 2.73 4.07 -2.26
CA GLU A 31 3.22 3.04 -1.34
C GLU A 31 4.75 2.92 -1.39
N GLY A 32 5.32 2.84 -2.60
CA GLY A 32 6.78 2.79 -2.79
C GLY A 32 7.48 4.03 -2.24
N PHE A 33 6.93 5.21 -2.50
CA PHE A 33 7.43 6.47 -1.93
C PHE A 33 7.34 6.47 -0.39
N GLY A 34 6.22 6.02 0.17
CA GLY A 34 6.02 5.89 1.61
C GLY A 34 7.05 4.98 2.28
N LEU A 35 7.34 3.83 1.67
CA LEU A 35 8.35 2.88 2.17
C LEU A 35 9.77 3.48 2.15
N ILE A 36 10.13 4.18 1.08
CA ILE A 36 11.44 4.85 0.97
C ILE A 36 11.55 5.94 2.03
N SER A 37 10.51 6.77 2.15
CA SER A 37 10.44 7.88 3.10
C SER A 37 10.56 7.41 4.55
N ALA A 38 9.86 6.33 4.91
CA ALA A 38 9.89 5.74 6.24
C ALA A 38 11.28 5.27 6.67
N ARG A 39 12.11 4.75 5.75
CA ARG A 39 13.48 4.30 6.07
C ARG A 39 14.38 5.41 6.59
N SER A 40 14.21 6.62 6.06
CA SER A 40 14.97 7.80 6.50
C SER A 40 14.31 8.57 7.64
N ASN A 41 13.19 8.08 8.18
CA ASN A 41 12.37 8.80 9.13
C ASN A 41 11.82 7.87 10.23
N TYR A 42 12.72 7.05 10.80
CA TYR A 42 12.43 6.17 11.95
C TYR A 42 11.21 5.24 11.78
N GLY A 43 10.96 4.79 10.55
CA GLY A 43 9.84 3.91 10.23
C GLY A 43 8.50 4.63 10.00
N VAL A 44 8.47 5.96 10.07
CA VAL A 44 7.26 6.77 9.84
C VAL A 44 7.27 7.33 8.42
N PRO A 45 6.34 6.92 7.54
CA PRO A 45 6.22 7.52 6.21
C PRO A 45 5.97 9.03 6.28
N ASN A 46 6.79 9.80 5.58
CA ASN A 46 6.60 11.24 5.41
C ASN A 46 6.16 11.53 3.96
N PHE A 47 5.00 12.17 3.82
CA PHE A 47 4.44 12.60 2.55
C PHE A 47 4.42 14.13 2.50
N PHE A 48 5.32 14.71 1.70
CA PHE A 48 5.39 16.16 1.49
C PHE A 48 5.52 16.98 2.78
N GLY A 49 6.25 16.46 3.77
CA GLY A 49 6.42 17.10 5.08
C GLY A 49 5.36 16.72 6.12
N TYR A 50 4.35 15.93 5.75
CA TYR A 50 3.29 15.49 6.66
C TYR A 50 3.40 13.99 6.97
N GLN A 51 3.03 13.64 8.19
CA GLN A 51 3.03 12.28 8.71
C GLN A 51 1.70 12.03 9.40
N PHE A 52 1.18 10.81 9.27
CA PHE A 52 -0.08 10.41 9.89
C PHE A 52 0.21 9.31 10.89
N LEU A 53 -0.13 9.55 12.15
CA LEU A 53 0.12 8.63 13.25
C LEU A 53 -1.15 8.43 14.07
N VAL A 54 -1.18 7.38 14.88
CA VAL A 54 -2.27 7.10 15.82
C VAL A 54 -1.70 6.94 17.21
N ILE A 55 -2.27 7.67 18.17
CA ILE A 55 -1.88 7.64 19.57
C ILE A 55 -2.16 6.25 20.15
N GLN A 56 -1.16 5.66 20.81
CA GLN A 56 -1.22 4.30 21.35
C GLN A 56 -1.36 4.26 22.89
N THR A 57 -1.08 5.37 23.57
CA THR A 57 -1.05 5.44 25.05
C THR A 57 -1.80 6.66 25.55
N ASP A 58 -2.16 6.64 26.83
CA ASP A 58 -2.92 7.68 27.52
C ASP A 58 -2.05 8.85 28.01
N SER A 59 -0.76 8.87 27.65
CA SER A 59 0.21 9.91 28.09
C SER A 59 -0.13 11.33 27.67
N MET A 60 -0.99 11.50 26.66
CA MET A 60 -1.47 12.79 26.17
C MET A 60 -2.99 12.95 26.34
N ASP A 61 -3.65 12.05 27.09
CA ASP A 61 -5.12 12.03 27.26
C ASP A 61 -5.61 12.94 28.40
N THR A 62 -4.97 14.11 28.53
CA THR A 62 -5.36 15.15 29.49
C THR A 62 -5.09 16.54 28.89
N GLY A 63 -5.53 17.59 29.58
CA GLY A 63 -5.38 18.97 29.12
C GLY A 63 -6.49 19.42 28.15
N PRO A 64 -6.49 20.71 27.75
CA PRO A 64 -7.48 21.28 26.86
C PRO A 64 -7.38 20.72 25.42
N GLU A 65 -6.17 20.39 24.99
CA GLU A 65 -5.91 19.80 23.68
C GLU A 65 -5.79 18.27 23.71
N THR A 66 -6.52 17.57 24.60
CA THR A 66 -6.41 16.11 24.81
C THR A 66 -6.23 15.26 23.52
N PHE A 67 -5.28 14.33 23.57
CA PHE A 67 -5.02 13.34 22.54
C PHE A 67 -5.27 11.93 23.12
N PRO A 68 -6.53 11.47 23.12
CA PRO A 68 -6.87 10.14 23.64
C PRO A 68 -6.27 9.02 22.79
N VAL A 69 -6.22 7.83 23.40
CA VAL A 69 -5.84 6.60 22.71
C VAL A 69 -6.70 6.40 21.46
N ASP A 70 -6.07 5.89 20.40
CA ASP A 70 -6.64 5.69 19.07
C ASP A 70 -7.03 6.98 18.32
N MET A 71 -6.66 8.17 18.80
CA MET A 71 -6.80 9.38 18.01
C MET A 71 -5.75 9.41 16.89
N GLY A 72 -6.18 9.73 15.67
CA GLY A 72 -5.26 10.02 14.58
C GLY A 72 -4.72 11.43 14.69
N ILE A 73 -3.43 11.62 14.46
CA ILE A 73 -2.74 12.91 14.50
C ILE A 73 -2.04 13.17 13.17
N ILE A 74 -1.97 14.46 12.80
CA ILE A 74 -1.21 14.94 11.66
C ILE A 74 0.01 15.66 12.20
N VAL A 75 1.19 15.17 11.82
CA VAL A 75 2.49 15.70 12.25
C VAL A 75 3.17 16.35 11.07
N GLN A 76 3.48 17.63 11.19
CA GLN A 76 4.16 18.41 10.17
C GLN A 76 5.64 18.57 10.54
N LYS A 77 6.53 18.30 9.58
CA LYS A 77 7.94 18.61 9.71
C LYS A 77 8.12 20.13 9.62
N VAL A 78 8.56 20.73 10.72
CA VAL A 78 8.80 22.17 10.86
C VAL A 78 10.27 22.40 11.25
N PRO A 79 10.85 23.56 10.93
CA PRO A 79 12.16 23.95 11.46
C PRO A 79 12.14 23.94 13.00
N THR A 80 13.16 23.35 13.62
CA THR A 80 13.21 23.11 15.06
C THR A 80 13.34 24.39 15.88
N ASP A 81 13.89 25.45 15.30
CA ASP A 81 13.97 26.80 15.86
C ASP A 81 12.62 27.52 15.96
N THR A 82 11.57 27.00 15.32
CA THR A 82 10.20 27.55 15.42
C THR A 82 9.37 26.93 16.54
N LEU A 83 9.88 25.89 17.20
CA LEU A 83 9.18 25.18 18.26
C LEU A 83 9.21 25.98 19.57
N VAL A 84 8.10 25.94 20.29
CA VAL A 84 7.89 26.73 21.51
C VAL A 84 7.71 25.81 22.72
N ALA A 85 8.40 26.09 23.82
CA ALA A 85 8.20 25.43 25.10
C ALA A 85 6.99 26.00 25.85
N SER A 86 6.39 25.21 26.73
CA SER A 86 5.37 25.69 27.66
C SER A 86 5.88 26.85 28.52
N SER A 87 5.01 27.81 28.85
CA SER A 87 5.40 28.94 29.70
C SER A 87 5.76 28.50 31.13
N GLU A 88 5.14 27.41 31.60
CA GLU A 88 5.36 26.80 32.91
C GLU A 88 5.16 25.28 32.81
N PHE A 89 5.68 24.52 33.79
CA PHE A 89 5.65 23.05 33.79
C PHE A 89 4.25 22.42 33.62
N ALA A 90 3.21 23.08 34.13
CA ALA A 90 1.83 22.61 34.05
C ALA A 90 0.99 23.39 33.02
N ALA A 91 1.62 24.22 32.19
CA ALA A 91 0.95 24.98 31.15
C ALA A 91 0.80 24.14 29.87
N PHE A 92 -0.38 24.25 29.25
CA PHE A 92 -0.73 23.54 28.02
C PHE A 92 -0.59 24.42 26.77
N ASP A 93 0.43 25.28 26.76
CA ASP A 93 0.68 26.26 25.69
C ASP A 93 1.97 26.01 24.91
N GLY A 94 2.81 25.06 25.33
CA GLY A 94 3.95 24.57 24.56
C GLY A 94 3.53 23.69 23.39
N ASP A 95 4.41 23.55 22.41
CA ASP A 95 4.17 22.73 21.23
C ASP A 95 4.20 21.23 21.57
N VAL A 96 3.29 20.48 20.95
CA VAL A 96 3.31 19.02 21.00
C VAL A 96 4.09 18.50 19.80
N ILE A 97 5.11 17.70 20.04
CA ILE A 97 5.97 17.17 19.00
C ILE A 97 5.99 15.64 19.04
N THR A 98 6.22 15.07 17.87
CA THR A 98 6.56 13.66 17.73
C THR A 98 8.06 13.53 17.48
N PHE A 99 8.71 12.62 18.21
CA PHE A 99 10.15 12.38 18.11
C PHE A 99 10.48 10.89 18.25
N TYR A 100 11.69 10.54 17.87
CA TYR A 100 12.25 9.22 18.05
C TYR A 100 13.03 9.15 19.36
N ARG A 101 12.59 8.28 20.26
CA ARG A 101 13.24 8.03 21.54
C ARG A 101 14.18 6.84 21.42
N ARG A 102 15.48 7.11 21.46
CA ARG A 102 16.55 6.11 21.30
C ARG A 102 16.70 5.15 22.49
N THR A 103 16.14 5.47 23.65
CA THR A 103 16.29 4.62 24.84
C THR A 103 15.50 3.34 24.74
N ASP A 104 14.39 3.33 23.99
CA ASP A 104 13.51 2.18 23.78
C ASP A 104 13.11 1.96 22.30
N ASP A 105 13.76 2.68 21.39
CA ASP A 105 13.53 2.64 19.94
C ASP A 105 12.07 2.90 19.52
N ARG A 106 11.42 3.87 20.17
CA ARG A 106 10.00 4.19 19.93
C ARG A 106 9.78 5.60 19.39
N VAL A 107 8.71 5.74 18.62
CA VAL A 107 8.17 7.04 18.24
C VAL A 107 7.19 7.49 19.32
N VAL A 108 7.45 8.64 19.92
CA VAL A 108 6.73 9.19 21.08
C VAL A 108 6.22 10.57 20.73
N THR A 109 5.06 10.94 21.28
CA THR A 109 4.46 12.27 21.10
C THR A 109 4.21 12.88 22.46
N HIS A 110 4.89 13.99 22.77
CA HIS A 110 4.82 14.70 24.05
C HIS A 110 4.92 16.21 23.85
N ARG A 111 4.54 16.98 24.89
CA ARG A 111 4.63 18.43 24.88
C ARG A 111 6.03 18.89 25.28
N ILE A 112 6.53 19.94 24.63
CA ILE A 112 7.78 20.60 25.00
C ILE A 112 7.52 21.43 26.25
N ILE A 113 8.19 21.07 27.33
CA ILE A 113 8.12 21.78 28.62
C ILE A 113 9.31 22.71 28.83
N ASP A 114 10.43 22.47 28.14
CA ASP A 114 11.62 23.32 28.18
C ASP A 114 12.47 23.11 26.92
N ILE A 115 13.30 24.10 26.57
CA ILE A 115 14.25 24.03 25.45
C ILE A 115 15.63 24.43 25.96
N ASP A 116 16.51 23.44 26.00
CA ASP A 116 17.93 23.60 26.33
C ASP A 116 18.77 23.75 25.04
N THR A 117 20.02 24.17 25.19
CA THR A 117 21.02 24.19 24.12
C THR A 117 22.29 23.49 24.57
N ASN A 118 22.89 22.69 23.69
CA ASN A 118 24.19 22.07 23.91
C ASN A 118 25.13 22.31 22.73
N ASP A 119 26.34 21.76 22.77
CA ASP A 119 27.36 21.91 21.71
C ASP A 119 26.93 21.35 20.34
N GLN A 120 25.86 20.53 20.29
CA GLN A 120 25.35 19.88 19.08
C GLN A 120 24.10 20.57 18.52
N GLY A 121 23.45 21.48 19.27
CA GLY A 121 22.23 22.17 18.86
C GLY A 121 21.18 22.28 19.96
N LEU A 122 19.91 22.39 19.54
CA LEU A 122 18.77 22.45 20.46
C LEU A 122 18.46 21.08 21.07
N VAL A 123 18.08 21.09 22.35
CA VAL A 123 17.61 19.91 23.09
C VAL A 123 16.24 20.22 23.68
N PHE A 124 15.24 19.48 23.23
CA PHE A 124 13.87 19.59 23.71
C PHE A 124 13.68 18.73 24.95
N VAL A 125 13.17 19.33 26.02
CA VAL A 125 12.70 18.59 27.19
C VAL A 125 11.21 18.38 27.00
N CYS A 126 10.79 17.12 26.90
CA CYS A 126 9.41 16.75 26.58
C CYS A 126 8.80 15.89 27.68
N LEU A 127 7.51 16.12 27.93
CA LEU A 127 6.74 15.32 28.89
C LEU A 127 5.30 15.12 28.39
N GLY A 128 4.73 13.97 28.71
CA GLY A 128 3.31 13.73 28.48
C GLY A 128 2.44 14.63 29.34
N ASP A 129 1.33 15.10 28.79
CA ASP A 129 0.35 15.92 29.50
C ASP A 129 -0.26 15.15 30.70
N ASN A 130 -0.42 13.83 30.57
CA ASN A 130 -0.91 12.96 31.64
C ASN A 130 0.24 12.45 32.52
N LEU A 131 0.38 13.07 33.69
CA LEU A 131 1.44 12.73 34.65
C LEU A 131 1.22 11.40 35.40
N PHE A 132 0.08 10.74 35.23
CA PHE A 132 -0.24 9.45 35.84
C PHE A 132 -0.59 8.39 34.80
N ALA A 133 -0.10 8.56 33.58
CA ALA A 133 -0.29 7.62 32.49
C ALA A 133 0.30 6.24 32.81
N ASP A 134 -0.19 5.20 32.14
CA ASP A 134 0.32 3.82 32.31
C ASP A 134 1.80 3.69 31.95
N THR A 135 2.30 4.61 31.12
CA THR A 135 3.72 4.69 30.75
C THR A 135 4.61 5.35 31.80
N CYS A 136 4.04 5.91 32.87
CA CYS A 136 4.79 6.57 33.93
C CYS A 136 5.32 5.58 34.98
N PRO A 137 6.37 5.97 35.72
CA PRO A 137 6.77 5.27 36.94
C PRO A 137 5.64 5.22 37.99
N PRO A 138 5.72 4.35 39.00
CA PRO A 138 4.67 4.21 40.03
C PRO A 138 4.29 5.50 40.78
N ASN A 139 5.21 6.48 40.83
CA ASN A 139 5.00 7.77 41.49
C ASN A 139 4.57 8.89 40.52
N GLY A 140 4.23 8.53 39.28
CA GLY A 140 3.91 9.47 38.21
C GLY A 140 5.13 9.99 37.45
N CYS A 141 4.85 10.72 36.37
CA CYS A 141 5.81 11.43 35.56
C CYS A 141 6.08 12.85 36.10
N SER A 142 7.31 13.30 35.92
CA SER A 142 7.86 14.55 36.43
C SER A 142 9.04 15.01 35.56
N LEU A 143 9.61 16.18 35.85
CA LEU A 143 10.84 16.66 35.22
C LEU A 143 12.01 15.66 35.33
N GLY A 144 12.06 14.84 36.38
CA GLY A 144 13.14 13.87 36.59
C GLY A 144 13.13 12.71 35.59
N ASN A 145 12.01 12.47 34.92
CA ASN A 145 11.85 11.43 33.89
C ASN A 145 11.31 12.00 32.58
N ALA A 146 11.50 13.30 32.35
CA ALA A 146 11.21 13.92 31.07
C ALA A 146 12.19 13.43 30.00
N ASP A 147 11.68 13.31 28.78
CA ASP A 147 12.46 12.91 27.62
C ASP A 147 13.32 14.10 27.17
N ARG A 148 14.63 13.92 27.04
CA ARG A 148 15.57 14.93 26.54
C ARG A 148 15.99 14.56 25.13
N ILE A 149 15.49 15.32 24.15
CA ILE A 149 15.49 14.94 22.74
C ILE A 149 16.30 15.95 21.93
N PRO A 150 17.39 15.53 21.27
CA PRO A 150 18.12 16.41 20.37
C PRO A 150 17.29 16.71 19.13
N GLU A 151 17.50 17.88 18.52
CA GLU A 151 16.75 18.31 17.34
C GLU A 151 16.79 17.33 16.15
N ALA A 152 17.84 16.52 16.04
CA ALA A 152 17.99 15.50 15.00
C ALA A 152 16.98 14.34 15.10
N ASP A 153 16.40 14.13 16.29
CA ASP A 153 15.45 13.05 16.55
C ASP A 153 13.98 13.54 16.50
N VAL A 154 13.75 14.82 16.23
CA VAL A 154 12.40 15.38 16.07
C VAL A 154 11.84 15.05 14.69
N LEU A 155 10.69 14.37 14.66
CA LEU A 155 9.97 14.04 13.42
C LEU A 155 9.09 15.21 12.96
N GLY A 156 8.52 15.97 13.90
CA GLY A 156 7.74 17.17 13.60
C GLY A 156 6.78 17.58 14.71
N LYS A 157 6.03 18.65 14.45
CA LYS A 157 5.00 19.22 15.33
C LYS A 157 3.64 18.64 15.00
N VAL A 158 2.86 18.31 16.02
CA VAL A 158 1.45 17.94 15.87
C VAL A 158 0.67 19.20 15.50
N VAL A 159 0.02 19.19 14.34
CA VAL A 159 -0.71 20.36 13.82
C VAL A 159 -2.21 20.17 13.79
N ASP A 160 -2.67 18.92 13.75
CA ASP A 160 -4.10 18.60 13.73
C ASP A 160 -4.35 17.18 14.25
N LYS A 161 -5.61 16.90 14.59
CA LYS A 161 -6.06 15.60 15.11
C LYS A 161 -7.44 15.24 14.58
N SER A 162 -7.66 13.96 14.34
CA SER A 162 -8.90 13.44 13.78
C SER A 162 -9.27 12.08 14.35
N ALA A 163 -10.44 12.03 14.98
CA ALA A 163 -11.05 10.78 15.42
C ALA A 163 -11.41 9.86 14.24
N ALA A 164 -11.68 10.43 13.06
CA ALA A 164 -11.98 9.66 11.85
C ALA A 164 -10.73 8.94 11.33
N LEU A 165 -9.57 9.61 11.32
CA LEU A 165 -8.29 8.97 10.96
C LEU A 165 -7.96 7.82 11.91
N GLY A 166 -8.13 8.07 13.22
CA GLY A 166 -7.96 7.06 14.25
C GLY A 166 -8.87 5.84 14.07
N SER A 167 -10.16 6.08 13.87
CA SER A 167 -11.15 5.01 13.65
C SER A 167 -10.87 4.21 12.37
N ALA A 168 -10.49 4.88 11.29
CA ALA A 168 -10.12 4.23 10.03
C ALA A 168 -8.88 3.34 10.20
N TYR A 169 -7.85 3.83 10.88
CA TYR A 169 -6.67 3.04 11.20
C TYR A 169 -7.01 1.83 12.07
N ARG A 170 -7.81 2.01 13.12
CA ARG A 170 -8.23 0.91 14.00
C ARG A 170 -9.00 -0.16 13.23
N PHE A 171 -9.86 0.25 12.29
CA PHE A 171 -10.57 -0.69 11.42
C PHE A 171 -9.61 -1.47 10.51
N LEU A 172 -8.66 -0.78 9.87
CA LEU A 172 -7.69 -1.39 8.93
C LEU A 172 -6.65 -2.27 9.63
N SER A 173 -6.20 -1.89 10.83
CA SER A 173 -5.20 -2.62 11.62
C SER A 173 -5.80 -3.77 12.44
N ASN A 174 -7.12 -3.92 12.48
CA ASN A 174 -7.75 -5.07 13.13
C ASN A 174 -7.45 -6.36 12.31
N PRO A 175 -6.84 -7.40 12.91
CA PRO A 175 -6.45 -8.60 12.18
C PRO A 175 -7.61 -9.34 11.49
N VAL A 176 -8.79 -9.37 12.11
CA VAL A 176 -9.98 -10.01 11.56
C VAL A 176 -10.51 -9.20 10.38
N THR A 177 -10.60 -7.88 10.53
CA THR A 177 -11.02 -6.99 9.44
C THR A 177 -10.06 -7.08 8.26
N MET A 178 -8.75 -7.05 8.51
CA MET A 178 -7.72 -7.16 7.48
C MET A 178 -7.82 -8.50 6.74
N LEU A 179 -8.00 -9.60 7.48
CA LEU A 179 -8.23 -10.93 6.90
C LEU A 179 -9.47 -10.95 5.99
N LEU A 180 -10.61 -10.43 6.46
CA LEU A 180 -11.83 -10.38 5.66
C LEU A 180 -11.68 -9.46 4.44
N LEU A 181 -11.00 -8.32 4.58
CA LEU A 181 -10.77 -7.36 3.50
C LEU A 181 -9.96 -7.97 2.35
N VAL A 182 -9.04 -8.88 2.65
CA VAL A 182 -8.26 -9.62 1.63
C VAL A 182 -9.02 -10.85 1.12
N LEU A 183 -9.64 -11.61 2.02
CA LEU A 183 -10.27 -12.89 1.68
C LEU A 183 -11.56 -12.72 0.87
N VAL A 184 -12.38 -11.71 1.17
CA VAL A 184 -13.65 -11.46 0.48
C VAL A 184 -13.45 -11.15 -1.02
N PRO A 185 -12.59 -10.21 -1.45
CA PRO A 185 -12.37 -9.96 -2.87
C PRO A 185 -11.69 -11.14 -3.57
N LEU A 186 -10.75 -11.82 -2.90
CA LEU A 186 -10.09 -13.00 -3.46
C LEU A 186 -11.08 -14.15 -3.65
N GLY A 187 -11.93 -14.41 -2.65
CA GLY A 187 -12.99 -15.41 -2.72
C GLY A 187 -14.02 -15.06 -3.79
N GLY A 188 -14.40 -13.79 -3.90
CA GLY A 188 -15.26 -13.29 -4.98
C GLY A 188 -14.68 -13.59 -6.36
N LEU A 189 -13.39 -13.29 -6.58
CA LEU A 189 -12.69 -13.59 -7.83
C LEU A 189 -12.74 -15.09 -8.17
N VAL A 190 -12.49 -15.95 -7.18
CA VAL A 190 -12.55 -17.42 -7.36
C VAL A 190 -13.96 -17.87 -7.73
N VAL A 191 -14.99 -17.37 -7.06
CA VAL A 191 -16.40 -17.72 -7.35
C VAL A 191 -16.79 -17.27 -8.76
N PHE A 192 -16.45 -16.04 -9.16
CA PHE A 192 -16.73 -15.55 -10.51
C PHE A 192 -16.01 -16.39 -11.57
N SER A 193 -14.73 -16.71 -11.35
CA SER A 193 -13.96 -17.57 -12.25
C SER A 193 -14.56 -18.97 -12.37
N ALA A 194 -15.01 -19.57 -11.26
CA ALA A 194 -15.68 -20.87 -11.27
C ALA A 194 -17.02 -20.83 -12.03
N ILE A 195 -17.80 -19.76 -11.86
CA ILE A 195 -19.05 -19.55 -12.61
C ILE A 195 -18.76 -19.46 -14.11
N ASP A 196 -17.76 -18.68 -14.50
CA ASP A 196 -17.40 -18.49 -15.92
C ASP A 196 -16.84 -19.78 -16.53
N PHE A 197 -16.06 -20.55 -15.76
CA PHE A 197 -15.59 -21.87 -16.17
C PHE A 197 -16.77 -22.84 -16.41
N VAL A 198 -17.71 -22.92 -15.47
CA VAL A 198 -18.90 -23.78 -15.63
C VAL A 198 -19.77 -23.32 -16.80
N LYS A 199 -19.93 -22.01 -17.01
CA LYS A 199 -20.63 -21.47 -18.19
C LYS A 199 -19.90 -21.84 -19.47
N ALA A 200 -18.57 -21.76 -19.51
CA ALA A 200 -17.78 -22.15 -20.67
C ALA A 200 -17.92 -23.64 -21.00
N LEU A 201 -18.03 -24.51 -19.99
CA LEU A 201 -18.28 -25.94 -20.19
C LEU A 201 -19.72 -26.25 -20.63
N LYS A 202 -20.71 -25.49 -20.12
CA LYS A 202 -22.14 -25.64 -20.47
C LYS A 202 -22.52 -24.98 -21.78
N ALA A 203 -21.76 -23.97 -22.22
CA ALA A 203 -21.82 -23.46 -23.57
C ALA A 203 -21.41 -24.63 -24.48
N LYS A 204 -22.42 -25.33 -25.00
CA LYS A 204 -22.26 -26.31 -26.08
C LYS A 204 -21.34 -25.67 -27.11
N PRO A 205 -20.37 -26.41 -27.68
CA PRO A 205 -19.56 -25.85 -28.75
C PRO A 205 -20.53 -25.45 -29.87
N GLU A 206 -20.85 -24.16 -29.94
CA GLU A 206 -21.17 -23.48 -31.19
C GLU A 206 -19.93 -23.72 -32.01
N THR A 207 -19.97 -24.83 -32.75
CA THR A 207 -19.02 -25.32 -33.74
C THR A 207 -17.76 -24.48 -33.77
N SER A 208 -16.76 -24.96 -33.03
CA SER A 208 -15.38 -24.74 -33.43
C SER A 208 -15.35 -24.74 -34.95
N SER A 209 -15.00 -23.60 -35.55
CA SER A 209 -14.70 -23.49 -36.97
C SER A 209 -13.39 -24.24 -37.29
N GLY A 210 -13.22 -25.43 -36.72
CA GLY A 210 -12.35 -26.47 -37.22
C GLY A 210 -13.15 -27.20 -38.29
N VAL A 211 -12.63 -27.19 -39.50
CA VAL A 211 -13.11 -27.99 -40.62
C VAL A 211 -13.40 -29.41 -40.10
N THR A 212 -14.69 -29.78 -39.98
CA THR A 212 -15.07 -31.19 -39.95
C THR A 212 -14.78 -31.71 -41.34
N LEU A 213 -13.54 -32.12 -41.55
CA LEU A 213 -13.15 -32.89 -42.72
C LEU A 213 -14.04 -34.13 -42.71
N THR A 214 -14.94 -34.21 -43.67
CA THR A 214 -15.71 -35.44 -43.88
C THR A 214 -14.73 -36.56 -44.25
N GLU A 215 -15.09 -37.83 -44.05
CA GLU A 215 -14.22 -38.94 -44.47
C GLU A 215 -13.86 -38.87 -45.96
N GLU A 216 -14.68 -38.18 -46.76
CA GLU A 216 -14.44 -37.89 -48.18
C GLU A 216 -13.31 -36.88 -48.38
N ASP A 217 -13.27 -35.79 -47.60
CA ASP A 217 -12.19 -34.80 -47.65
C ASP A 217 -10.83 -35.40 -47.25
N ILE A 218 -10.82 -36.30 -46.26
CA ILE A 218 -9.61 -37.00 -45.82
C ILE A 218 -9.10 -37.95 -46.91
N LYS A 219 -10.00 -38.64 -47.63
CA LYS A 219 -9.62 -39.51 -48.75
C LYS A 219 -9.08 -38.70 -49.93
N ALA A 220 -9.72 -37.57 -50.27
CA ALA A 220 -9.27 -36.69 -51.35
C ALA A 220 -7.85 -36.17 -51.10
N ILE A 221 -7.58 -35.66 -49.89
CA ILE A 221 -6.25 -35.16 -49.50
C ILE A 221 -5.20 -36.28 -49.56
N LYS A 222 -5.54 -37.49 -49.09
CA LYS A 222 -4.61 -38.64 -49.09
C LYS A 222 -4.27 -39.09 -50.51
N GLU A 223 -5.23 -39.06 -51.41
CA GLU A 223 -5.02 -39.44 -52.80
C GLU A 223 -4.22 -38.38 -53.58
N GLU A 224 -4.50 -37.09 -53.33
CA GLU A 224 -3.73 -35.98 -53.89
C GLU A 224 -2.27 -36.00 -53.43
N THR A 225 -2.04 -36.21 -52.13
CA THR A 225 -0.68 -36.33 -51.56
C THR A 225 0.07 -37.53 -52.14
N ARG A 226 -0.60 -38.67 -52.37
CA ARG A 226 0.01 -39.86 -52.98
C ARG A 226 0.42 -39.62 -54.43
N ARG A 227 -0.38 -38.88 -55.19
CA ARG A 227 -0.07 -38.54 -56.58
C ARG A 227 1.11 -37.58 -56.66
N ALA A 228 1.14 -36.55 -55.81
CA ALA A 228 2.25 -35.61 -55.74
C ALA A 228 3.58 -36.31 -55.36
N LEU A 229 3.55 -37.21 -54.37
CA LEU A 229 4.74 -37.99 -53.98
C LEU A 229 5.24 -38.89 -55.12
N LEU A 230 4.34 -39.54 -55.85
CA LEU A 230 4.71 -40.38 -56.99
C LEU A 230 5.29 -39.57 -58.16
N GLU A 231 4.83 -38.34 -58.36
CA GLU A 231 5.41 -37.44 -59.35
C GLU A 231 6.80 -36.95 -58.93
N ASP A 232 7.00 -36.61 -57.66
CA ASP A 232 8.31 -36.22 -57.14
C ASP A 232 9.31 -37.38 -57.17
N MET A 233 8.89 -38.60 -56.81
CA MET A 233 9.75 -39.79 -56.93
C MET A 233 10.14 -40.08 -58.39
N LYS A 234 9.25 -39.82 -59.35
CA LYS A 234 9.56 -39.97 -60.79
C LYS A 234 10.46 -38.87 -61.32
N LYS A 235 10.41 -37.67 -60.76
CA LYS A 235 11.35 -36.59 -61.08
C LYS A 235 12.73 -36.89 -60.52
N GLN A 236 12.81 -37.29 -59.25
CA GLN A 236 14.06 -37.70 -58.60
C GLN A 236 14.72 -38.88 -59.33
N ALA A 237 13.96 -39.92 -59.68
CA ALA A 237 14.50 -41.05 -60.46
C ALA A 237 14.92 -40.69 -61.90
N LYS A 238 14.42 -39.58 -62.46
CA LYS A 238 14.87 -39.05 -63.77
C LYS A 238 16.09 -38.15 -63.66
N GLU A 239 16.25 -37.47 -62.54
CA GLU A 239 17.44 -36.67 -62.24
C GLU A 239 18.63 -37.56 -61.88
N GLU A 240 18.42 -38.64 -61.11
CA GLU A 240 19.47 -39.64 -60.80
C GLU A 240 19.96 -40.42 -62.03
N HIS A 241 19.13 -40.56 -63.08
CA HIS A 241 19.51 -41.24 -64.32
C HIS A 241 20.18 -40.33 -65.37
N HIS A 242 20.34 -39.03 -65.09
CA HIS A 242 21.02 -38.09 -66.00
C HIS A 242 22.46 -37.74 -65.56
N ASP A 243 22.89 -38.23 -64.39
CA ASP A 243 24.21 -37.99 -63.81
C ASP A 243 25.15 -39.24 -63.84
N GLU A 244 24.77 -40.31 -64.57
CA GLU A 244 25.66 -41.42 -64.99
C GLU A 244 26.06 -41.30 -66.47
#